data_AF-A0A0P1AWD6-F1
#
_entry.id   AF-A0A0P1AWD6-F1
#
_cell.length_a   1.000
_cell.length_b   1.000
_cell.length_c   1.000
_cell.angle_alpha   90.00
_cell.angle_beta   90.00
_cell.angle_gamma   90.00
#
_symmetry.space_group_name_H-M   'P 1'
#
loop_
_entity.id
_entity.type
_entity.pdbx_description
1 polymer ?
#
loop_
_entity_poly.entity_id
_entity_poly.type
_entity_poly.pdbx_seq_one_letter_code
_entity_poly.pdbx_strand_id
1 'polypeptide(L)'
;MHENDAHDLSPPQCSSAMRLHEMLLEGNLGEYAEHALQSSRHFKDQYQSLRACDDYYDALVNSNNNVAASQDRKKAAWTSYSAYLDCIGKALCEKPLLEWKACISSVKIGKKHIQECAQTKRLLERCLRSKSEEILRASQPQVFRPNAVP
;
A
#
# COMPACT_ATOMS: atom_id res chain seq x y z
N MET A 1 -6.73 -15.57 -28.17
CA MET A 1 -7.58 -14.84 -27.21
C MET A 1 -6.73 -14.51 -26.00
N HIS A 2 -6.79 -13.27 -25.54
CA HIS A 2 -5.71 -12.59 -24.81
C HIS A 2 -5.53 -13.04 -23.36
N GLU A 3 -4.29 -13.37 -22.98
CA GLU A 3 -3.84 -13.51 -21.58
C GLU A 3 -3.86 -12.21 -20.77
N ASN A 4 -4.28 -11.08 -21.37
CA ASN A 4 -4.31 -9.77 -20.71
C ASN A 4 -5.57 -9.52 -19.87
N ASP A 5 -6.62 -10.35 -19.96
CA ASP A 5 -7.88 -10.12 -19.23
C ASP A 5 -7.83 -10.54 -17.75
N ALA A 6 -6.83 -11.33 -17.34
CA ALA A 6 -6.69 -11.79 -15.96
C ALA A 6 -6.20 -10.71 -14.99
N HIS A 7 -5.56 -9.64 -15.49
CA HIS A 7 -5.05 -8.55 -14.65
C HIS A 7 -6.14 -7.62 -14.12
N ASP A 8 -7.31 -7.54 -14.76
CA ASP A 8 -8.38 -6.59 -14.40
C ASP A 8 -9.30 -7.06 -13.27
N LEU A 9 -9.24 -8.33 -12.87
CA LEU A 9 -10.02 -8.88 -11.74
C LEU A 9 -9.25 -8.92 -10.42
N SER A 10 -7.94 -8.70 -10.45
CA SER A 10 -7.08 -8.70 -9.27
C SER A 10 -7.26 -7.40 -8.44
N PRO A 11 -7.03 -7.43 -7.12
CA PRO A 11 -7.13 -6.22 -6.32
C PRO A 11 -6.01 -5.25 -6.70
N PRO A 12 -6.10 -3.96 -6.34
CA PRO A 12 -5.03 -2.99 -6.56
C PRO A 12 -3.72 -3.50 -5.95
N GLN A 13 -2.64 -3.49 -6.71
CA GLN A 13 -1.29 -3.83 -6.25
C GLN A 13 -0.74 -2.78 -5.29
N CYS A 14 -0.22 -3.21 -4.14
CA CYS A 14 0.40 -2.35 -3.14
C CYS A 14 1.80 -2.81 -2.69
N SER A 15 2.48 -3.62 -3.51
CA SER A 15 3.78 -4.23 -3.17
C SER A 15 4.86 -3.21 -2.78
N SER A 16 4.91 -2.03 -3.43
CA SER A 16 5.85 -0.97 -3.06
C SER A 16 5.61 -0.43 -1.65
N ALA A 17 4.34 -0.31 -1.24
CA ALA A 17 3.97 0.12 0.10
C ALA A 17 4.29 -0.98 1.12
N MET A 18 3.96 -2.23 0.81
CA MET A 18 4.33 -3.38 1.65
C MET A 18 5.83 -3.46 1.88
N ARG A 19 6.64 -3.27 0.83
CA ARG A 19 8.10 -3.33 0.94
C ARG A 19 8.67 -2.19 1.79
N LEU A 20 8.15 -0.97 1.64
CA LEU A 20 8.52 0.15 2.50
C LEU A 20 8.17 -0.17 3.97
N HIS A 21 6.97 -0.71 4.20
CA HIS A 21 6.48 -1.07 5.52
C HIS A 21 7.37 -2.12 6.20
N GLU A 22 7.72 -3.18 5.46
CA GLU A 22 8.66 -4.22 5.87
C GLU A 22 10.01 -3.62 6.30
N MET A 23 10.59 -2.76 5.47
CA MET A 23 11.87 -2.14 5.75
C MET A 23 11.86 -1.21 6.97
N LEU A 24 10.71 -0.57 7.25
CA LEU A 24 10.50 0.27 8.42
C LEU A 24 10.26 -0.56 9.70
N LEU A 25 9.62 -1.73 9.60
CA LEU A 25 9.35 -2.60 10.74
C LEU A 25 10.57 -3.42 11.16
N GLU A 26 11.31 -3.95 10.18
CA GLU A 26 12.52 -4.73 10.42
C GLU A 26 13.71 -3.86 10.83
N GLY A 27 13.57 -2.53 10.82
CA GLY A 27 14.66 -1.59 11.13
C GLY A 27 15.75 -1.57 10.06
N ASN A 28 15.52 -2.15 8.87
CA ASN A 28 16.48 -2.22 7.78
C ASN A 28 16.89 -0.84 7.24
N LEU A 29 16.07 0.19 7.45
CA LEU A 29 16.39 1.57 7.10
C LEU A 29 17.30 2.25 8.14
N GLY A 30 17.35 1.71 9.37
CA GLY A 30 18.10 2.24 10.49
C GLY A 30 17.44 3.45 11.18
N GLU A 31 17.85 3.71 12.42
CA GLU A 31 17.29 4.78 13.27
C GLU A 31 17.41 6.18 12.65
N TYR A 32 18.50 6.44 11.90
CA TYR A 32 18.70 7.70 11.21
C TYR A 32 17.60 7.99 10.18
N ALA A 33 17.16 6.96 9.46
CA ALA A 33 16.15 7.10 8.42
C ALA A 33 14.76 7.37 9.01
N GLU A 34 14.44 6.73 10.13
CA GLU A 34 13.22 7.02 10.88
C GLU A 34 13.24 8.42 11.47
N HIS A 35 14.37 8.82 12.06
CA HIS A 35 14.55 10.17 12.58
C HIS A 35 14.39 11.24 11.47
N ALA A 36 14.91 10.99 10.28
CA ALA A 36 14.74 11.88 9.13
C ALA A 36 13.27 12.03 8.73
N LEU A 37 12.49 10.95 8.75
CA LEU A 37 11.05 10.99 8.47
C LEU A 37 10.26 11.71 9.57
N GLN A 38 10.57 11.44 10.83
CA GLN A 38 9.91 12.05 11.99
C GLN A 38 10.20 13.55 12.12
N SER A 39 11.41 13.97 11.74
CA SER A 39 11.85 15.37 11.78
C SER A 39 11.39 16.18 10.58
N SER A 40 10.95 15.53 9.50
CA SER A 40 10.50 16.20 8.30
C SER A 40 9.08 16.76 8.45
N ARG A 41 8.92 18.08 8.35
CA ARG A 41 7.59 18.74 8.35
C ARG A 41 6.67 18.22 7.23
N HIS A 42 7.22 17.70 6.14
CA HIS A 42 6.44 17.23 5.00
C HIS A 42 6.06 15.76 5.11
N PHE A 43 6.94 14.93 5.69
CA PHE A 43 6.78 13.47 5.70
C PHE A 43 6.34 12.90 7.05
N LYS A 44 6.43 13.67 8.15
CA LYS A 44 6.08 13.20 9.49
C LYS A 44 4.68 12.61 9.56
N ASP A 45 3.67 13.35 9.09
CA ASP A 45 2.28 12.91 9.17
C ASP A 45 2.02 11.67 8.30
N GLN A 46 2.67 11.59 7.14
CA GLN A 46 2.57 10.42 6.25
C GLN A 46 3.25 9.19 6.86
N TYR A 47 4.43 9.36 7.46
CA TYR A 47 5.12 8.31 8.19
C TYR A 47 4.28 7.82 9.38
N GLN A 48 3.76 8.73 10.22
CA GLN A 48 2.91 8.35 11.35
C GLN A 48 1.64 7.64 10.90
N SER A 49 0.99 8.11 9.83
CA SER A 49 -0.19 7.46 9.25
C SER A 49 0.13 6.09 8.68
N LEU A 50 1.33 5.89 8.11
CA LEU A 50 1.80 4.58 7.66
C LEU A 50 2.06 3.65 8.85
N ARG A 51 2.69 4.14 9.93
CA ARG A 51 2.93 3.35 11.16
C ARG A 51 1.63 2.97 11.88
N ALA A 52 0.57 3.77 11.74
CA ALA A 52 -0.76 3.40 12.23
C ALA A 52 -1.36 2.19 11.48
N CYS A 53 -0.73 1.75 10.38
CA CYS A 53 -1.12 0.55 9.64
C CYS A 53 -0.27 -0.69 9.99
N ASP A 54 0.64 -0.62 10.97
CA ASP A 54 1.54 -1.73 11.37
C ASP A 54 0.74 -3.02 11.69
N ASP A 55 -0.30 -2.94 12.52
CA ASP A 55 -1.12 -4.11 12.89
C ASP A 55 -1.78 -4.80 11.68
N TYR A 56 -2.19 -4.01 10.68
CA TYR A 56 -2.79 -4.54 9.45
C TYR A 56 -1.74 -5.23 8.56
N TYR A 57 -0.51 -4.71 8.55
CA TYR A 57 0.60 -5.33 7.85
C TYR A 57 0.98 -6.66 8.51
N ASP A 58 1.12 -6.69 9.82
CA ASP A 58 1.45 -7.90 10.57
C ASP A 58 0.38 -8.99 10.41
N ALA A 59 -0.90 -8.60 10.46
CA ALA A 59 -2.00 -9.52 10.18
C ALA A 59 -1.91 -10.11 8.76
N LEU A 60 -1.56 -9.30 7.76
CA LEU A 60 -1.37 -9.75 6.38
C LEU A 60 -0.21 -10.73 6.26
N VAL A 61 0.97 -10.42 6.81
CA VAL A 61 2.15 -11.29 6.77
C VAL A 61 1.88 -12.62 7.49
N ASN A 62 1.27 -12.57 8.67
CA ASN A 62 0.92 -13.76 9.44
C ASN A 62 -0.14 -14.63 8.74
N SER A 63 -1.06 -14.02 8.00
CA SER A 63 -2.03 -14.77 7.19
C SER A 63 -1.38 -15.52 6.02
N ASN A 64 -0.27 -15.00 5.48
CA ASN A 64 0.49 -15.62 4.40
C ASN A 64 1.44 -16.74 4.88
N ASN A 65 2.01 -16.61 6.08
CA ASN A 65 2.98 -17.58 6.61
C ASN A 65 2.35 -18.90 7.09
N ASN A 66 1.06 -18.90 7.43
CA ASN A 66 0.34 -20.09 7.88
C ASN A 66 -0.15 -20.94 6.68
N VAL A 67 0.77 -21.50 5.90
CA VAL A 67 0.50 -22.21 4.64
C VAL A 67 -0.01 -23.64 4.88
N ALA A 68 -1.33 -23.82 4.90
CA ALA A 68 -1.97 -25.10 4.56
C ALA A 68 -3.21 -24.82 3.70
N ALA A 69 -3.27 -25.43 2.52
CA ALA A 69 -4.09 -25.02 1.38
C ALA A 69 -5.61 -25.29 1.54
N SER A 70 -6.31 -24.52 2.37
CA SER A 70 -7.78 -24.56 2.48
C SER A 70 -8.45 -23.32 1.88
N GLN A 71 -9.70 -23.47 1.42
CA GLN A 71 -10.51 -22.41 0.81
C GLN A 71 -10.83 -21.27 1.79
N ASP A 72 -10.99 -21.60 3.07
CA ASP A 72 -11.19 -20.62 4.16
C ASP A 72 -9.96 -19.72 4.37
N ARG A 73 -8.74 -20.24 4.14
CA ARG A 73 -7.51 -19.42 4.24
C ARG A 73 -7.35 -18.45 3.09
N LYS A 74 -7.75 -18.80 1.86
CA LYS A 74 -7.76 -17.83 0.73
C LYS A 74 -8.64 -16.63 1.04
N LYS A 75 -9.78 -16.87 1.68
CA LYS A 75 -10.69 -15.83 2.15
C LYS A 75 -10.04 -14.97 3.25
N ALA A 76 -9.38 -15.59 4.23
CA ALA A 76 -8.66 -14.86 5.29
C ALA A 76 -7.50 -13.99 4.77
N ALA A 77 -6.70 -14.52 3.84
CA ALA A 77 -5.62 -13.78 3.19
C ALA A 77 -6.17 -12.58 2.39
N TRP A 78 -7.28 -12.78 1.67
CA TRP A 78 -7.95 -11.70 0.96
C TRP A 78 -8.49 -10.61 1.90
N THR A 79 -9.11 -11.01 3.01
CA THR A 79 -9.60 -10.08 4.02
C THR A 79 -8.46 -9.25 4.61
N SER A 80 -7.34 -9.89 4.95
CA SER A 80 -6.17 -9.21 5.50
C SER A 80 -5.54 -8.26 4.47
N TYR A 81 -5.43 -8.69 3.21
CA TYR A 81 -4.95 -7.84 2.12
C TYR A 81 -5.85 -6.62 1.91
N SER A 82 -7.16 -6.81 1.89
CA SER A 82 -8.12 -5.71 1.72
C SER A 82 -8.08 -4.73 2.89
N ALA A 83 -7.93 -5.22 4.12
CA ALA A 83 -7.83 -4.38 5.31
C ALA A 83 -6.53 -3.56 5.29
N TYR A 84 -5.43 -4.19 4.93
CA TYR A 84 -4.15 -3.50 4.74
C TYR A 84 -4.24 -2.43 3.66
N LEU A 85 -4.70 -2.79 2.46
CA LEU A 85 -4.87 -1.86 1.33
C LEU A 85 -5.75 -0.65 1.70
N ASP A 86 -6.81 -0.89 2.46
CA ASP A 86 -7.69 0.18 2.96
C ASP A 86 -6.95 1.12 3.91
N CYS A 87 -6.17 0.59 4.84
CA CYS A 87 -5.40 1.39 5.79
C CYS A 87 -4.34 2.23 5.06
N ILE A 88 -3.47 1.60 4.27
CA ILE A 88 -2.40 2.32 3.56
C ILE A 88 -2.93 3.25 2.49
N GLY A 89 -4.03 2.87 1.83
CA GLY A 89 -4.71 3.71 0.86
C GLY A 89 -5.25 4.96 1.52
N LYS A 90 -5.83 4.87 2.73
CA LYS A 90 -6.28 6.04 3.48
C LYS A 90 -5.10 6.90 3.94
N ALA A 91 -4.02 6.28 4.42
CA ALA A 91 -2.84 6.97 4.92
C ALA A 91 -2.10 7.77 3.84
N LEU A 92 -1.96 7.20 2.64
CA LEU A 92 -1.09 7.76 1.59
C LEU A 92 -1.85 8.33 0.38
N CYS A 93 -3.01 7.75 0.07
CA CYS A 93 -3.69 7.89 -1.23
C CYS A 93 -5.21 7.94 -1.10
N GLU A 94 -5.73 8.72 -0.14
CA GLU A 94 -7.14 8.70 0.25
C GLU A 94 -8.09 8.92 -0.94
N LYS A 95 -7.81 9.93 -1.76
CA LYS A 95 -8.65 10.25 -2.94
C LYS A 95 -8.71 9.08 -3.94
N PRO A 96 -7.59 8.56 -4.47
CA PRO A 96 -7.62 7.36 -5.32
C PRO A 96 -8.30 6.14 -4.66
N LEU A 97 -8.14 5.95 -3.35
CA LEU A 97 -8.80 4.86 -2.64
C LEU A 97 -10.32 5.01 -2.67
N LEU A 98 -10.83 6.20 -2.39
CA LEU A 98 -12.27 6.48 -2.39
C LEU A 98 -12.88 6.30 -3.79
N GLU A 99 -12.20 6.76 -4.84
CA GLU A 99 -12.63 6.58 -6.23
C GLU A 99 -12.70 5.09 -6.63
N TRP A 100 -11.68 4.32 -6.25
CA TRP A 100 -11.67 2.86 -6.46
C TRP A 100 -12.83 2.19 -5.71
N LYS A 101 -13.02 2.50 -4.42
CA LYS A 101 -14.12 1.96 -3.60
C LYS A 101 -15.50 2.31 -4.16
N ALA A 102 -15.68 3.54 -4.64
CA ALA A 102 -16.93 3.97 -5.27
C ALA A 102 -17.21 3.19 -6.56
N CYS A 103 -16.16 2.93 -7.36
CA CYS A 103 -16.29 2.11 -8.56
C CYS A 103 -16.67 0.67 -8.23
N ILE A 104 -15.97 0.02 -7.30
CA ILE A 104 -16.31 -1.34 -6.83
C ILE A 104 -17.73 -1.41 -6.26
N SER A 105 -18.15 -0.39 -5.52
CA SER A 105 -19.52 -0.32 -4.99
C SER A 105 -20.56 -0.27 -6.12
N SER A 106 -20.26 0.44 -7.21
CA SER A 106 -21.11 0.49 -8.41
C SER A 106 -21.18 -0.85 -9.13
N VAL A 107 -20.08 -1.61 -9.17
CA VAL A 107 -20.05 -2.98 -9.72
C VAL A 107 -20.91 -3.92 -8.88
N LYS A 108 -20.80 -3.85 -7.54
CA LYS A 108 -21.58 -4.71 -6.63
C LYS A 108 -23.10 -4.55 -6.78
N ILE A 109 -23.56 -3.35 -7.12
CA ILE A 109 -24.99 -3.06 -7.37
C ILE A 109 -25.38 -3.19 -8.85
N GLY A 110 -24.53 -3.78 -9.69
CA GLY A 110 -24.82 -4.06 -11.10
C GLY A 110 -24.85 -2.83 -12.01
N LYS A 111 -24.34 -1.68 -11.58
CA LYS A 111 -24.33 -0.43 -12.38
C LYS A 111 -23.13 -0.30 -13.31
N LYS A 112 -22.08 -1.10 -13.11
CA LYS A 112 -20.84 -1.09 -13.91
C LYS A 112 -20.25 -2.49 -14.03
N HIS A 113 -19.52 -2.75 -15.11
CA HIS A 113 -18.61 -3.88 -15.23
C HIS A 113 -17.29 -3.60 -14.49
N ILE A 114 -16.67 -4.64 -13.94
CA ILE A 114 -15.40 -4.53 -13.19
C ILE A 114 -14.26 -3.94 -14.03
N GLN A 115 -14.24 -4.22 -15.33
CA GLN A 115 -13.27 -3.66 -16.29
C GLN A 115 -13.34 -2.12 -16.35
N GLU A 116 -14.51 -1.53 -16.10
CA GLU A 116 -14.67 -0.07 -16.04
C GLU A 116 -13.99 0.56 -14.82
N CYS A 117 -13.58 -0.25 -13.84
CA CYS A 117 -12.82 0.20 -12.68
C CYS A 117 -11.30 0.10 -12.87
N ALA A 118 -10.81 -0.37 -14.03
CA ALA A 118 -9.38 -0.51 -14.30
C ALA A 118 -8.62 0.81 -14.15
N GLN A 119 -9.22 1.94 -14.55
CA GLN A 119 -8.59 3.25 -14.42
C GLN A 119 -8.41 3.67 -12.96
N THR A 120 -9.46 3.57 -12.14
CA THR A 120 -9.40 3.96 -10.72
C THR A 120 -8.48 3.03 -9.93
N LYS A 121 -8.43 1.73 -10.28
CA LYS A 121 -7.41 0.79 -9.78
C LYS A 121 -5.99 1.28 -10.07
N ARG A 122 -5.67 1.55 -11.34
CA ARG A 122 -4.32 1.99 -11.75
C ARG A 122 -3.91 3.32 -11.10
N LEU A 123 -4.85 4.23 -10.87
CA LEU A 123 -4.58 5.48 -10.16
C LEU A 123 -4.18 5.23 -8.71
N LEU A 124 -4.89 4.34 -8.00
CA LEU A 124 -4.54 3.94 -6.64
C LEU A 124 -3.14 3.28 -6.60
N GLU A 125 -2.87 2.32 -7.48
CA GLU A 125 -1.58 1.62 -7.58
C GLU A 125 -0.42 2.60 -7.82
N ARG A 126 -0.58 3.51 -8.79
CA ARG A 126 0.42 4.55 -9.10
C ARG A 126 0.66 5.48 -7.92
N CYS A 127 -0.41 5.89 -7.23
CA CYS A 127 -0.29 6.74 -6.06
C CYS A 127 0.50 6.04 -4.95
N LEU A 128 0.12 4.79 -4.61
CA LEU A 128 0.78 4.02 -3.55
C LEU A 128 2.27 3.83 -3.87
N ARG A 129 2.60 3.52 -5.13
CA ARG A 129 3.99 3.42 -5.57
C ARG A 129 4.73 4.76 -5.40
N SER A 130 4.18 5.86 -5.91
CA SER A 130 4.81 7.19 -5.84
C SER A 130 5.06 7.62 -4.40
N LYS A 131 4.05 7.48 -3.52
CA LYS A 131 4.17 7.86 -2.12
C LYS A 131 5.15 7.00 -1.35
N SER A 132 5.20 5.70 -1.64
CA SER A 132 6.18 4.81 -1.04
C SER A 132 7.61 5.20 -1.44
N GLU A 133 7.82 5.51 -2.73
CA GLU A 133 9.13 5.97 -3.22
C GLU A 133 9.53 7.34 -2.64
N GLU A 134 8.59 8.28 -2.52
CA GLU A 134 8.82 9.60 -1.91
C GLU A 134 9.28 9.46 -0.45
N ILE A 135 8.58 8.65 0.34
CA ILE A 135 8.94 8.38 1.75
C ILE A 135 10.30 7.68 1.83
N LEU A 136 10.54 6.65 1.00
CA LEU A 136 11.82 5.95 0.98
C LEU A 136 12.99 6.91 0.69
N ARG A 137 12.84 7.79 -0.32
CA ARG A 137 13.86 8.80 -0.64
C ARG A 137 14.06 9.79 0.49
N ALA A 138 12.99 10.22 1.14
CA ALA A 138 13.04 11.15 2.28
C ALA A 138 13.71 10.52 3.51
N SER A 139 13.60 9.21 3.68
CA SER A 139 14.25 8.46 4.75
C SER A 139 15.77 8.32 4.56
N GLN A 140 16.28 8.52 3.34
CA GLN A 140 17.70 8.37 3.04
C GLN A 140 18.29 9.65 2.42
N PRO A 141 18.26 10.79 3.13
CA PRO A 141 18.77 12.05 2.61
C PRO A 141 20.24 11.96 2.20
N GLN A 142 21.06 11.18 2.89
CA GLN A 142 22.47 10.95 2.55
C GLN A 142 22.69 10.26 1.20
N VAL A 143 21.72 9.46 0.73
CA VAL A 143 21.79 8.75 -0.56
C VAL A 143 21.20 9.61 -1.68
N PHE A 144 20.05 10.24 -1.44
CA PHE A 144 19.30 10.96 -2.48
C PHE A 144 19.52 12.47 -2.49
N ARG A 145 20.11 13.02 -1.43
CA ARG A 145 20.50 14.43 -1.27
C ARG A 145 21.81 14.54 -0.47
N PRO A 146 22.94 14.03 -1.00
CA PRO A 146 24.21 14.00 -0.28
C PRO A 146 24.73 15.36 0.22
N ASN A 147 24.19 16.47 -0.31
CA ASN A 147 24.54 17.85 0.10
C ASN A 147 23.48 18.53 0.99
N ALA A 148 22.45 17.81 1.44
CA ALA A 148 21.50 18.35 2.41
C ALA A 148 22.16 18.35 3.79
N VAL A 149 22.70 19.51 4.18
CA VAL A 149 23.31 19.75 5.50
C VAL A 149 22.26 19.54 6.60
N PRO A 150 22.61 18.93 7.75
CA PRO A 150 21.70 18.73 8.88
C PRO A 150 21.10 20.01 9.45
#